data_AF-A0A9D1NAE5-F1
#
_entry.id   AF-A0A9D1NAE5-F1
#
_cell.length_a   1.000
_cell.length_b   1.000
_cell.length_c   1.000
_cell.angle_alpha   90.00
_cell.angle_beta   90.00
_cell.angle_gamma   90.00
#
_symmetry.space_group_name_H-M   'P 1'
#
loop_
_entity.id
_entity.type
_entity.pdbx_description
1 polymer ?
#
loop_
_entity_poly.entity_id
_entity_poly.type
_entity_poly.pdbx_seq_one_letter_code
_entity_poly.pdbx_strand_id
1 'polypeptide(L)'
;MALKMSGKMTERVRRMLTRDKLGGEGFPAALKRDCARILGDYFALAGEPEIAVSQREDGGYDITVRAQAHEIRRFRTTEDLPMPEI
;
A
#
# COMPACT_ATOMS: atom_id res chain seq x y z
N MET A 1 19.95 -14.71 -33.90
CA MET A 1 19.80 -15.84 -32.94
C MET A 1 18.99 -15.35 -31.76
N ALA A 2 17.74 -15.78 -31.61
CA ALA A 2 16.95 -15.48 -30.42
C ALA A 2 17.50 -16.35 -29.26
N LEU A 3 18.11 -15.74 -28.25
CA LEU A 3 18.49 -16.45 -27.04
C LEU A 3 17.23 -16.99 -26.37
N LYS A 4 16.95 -18.29 -26.54
CA LYS A 4 16.03 -19.02 -25.67
C LYS A 4 16.67 -19.09 -24.28
N MET A 5 16.42 -18.05 -23.48
CA MET A 5 16.72 -18.05 -22.05
C MET A 5 16.03 -19.28 -21.44
N SER A 6 16.83 -20.21 -20.90
CA SER A 6 16.32 -21.36 -20.14
C SER A 6 15.37 -20.85 -19.05
N GLY A 7 14.19 -21.46 -18.86
CA GLY A 7 13.15 -20.92 -17.98
C GLY A 7 13.65 -20.54 -16.57
N LYS A 8 14.64 -21.28 -16.05
CA LYS A 8 15.32 -20.99 -14.78
C LYS A 8 16.06 -19.64 -14.75
N MET A 9 16.59 -19.19 -15.88
CA MET A 9 17.27 -17.90 -16.05
C MET A 9 16.25 -16.75 -16.04
N THR A 10 15.14 -16.90 -16.74
CA THR A 10 14.03 -15.93 -16.78
C THR A 10 13.42 -15.71 -15.40
N GLU A 11 13.23 -16.80 -14.66
CA GLU A 11 12.64 -16.77 -13.32
C GLU A 11 13.59 -16.15 -12.28
N ARG A 12 14.90 -16.40 -12.41
CA ARG A 12 15.93 -15.68 -11.64
C ARG A 12 15.92 -14.18 -11.93
N VAL A 13 15.89 -13.78 -13.20
CA VAL A 13 15.86 -12.36 -13.59
C VAL A 13 14.59 -11.68 -13.09
N ARG A 14 13.43 -12.33 -13.20
CA ARG A 14 12.16 -11.82 -12.67
C ARG A 14 12.21 -11.63 -11.16
N ARG A 15 12.73 -12.60 -10.41
CA ARG A 15 12.88 -12.52 -8.95
C ARG A 15 13.85 -11.40 -8.54
N MET A 16 14.92 -11.20 -9.31
CA MET A 16 15.89 -10.12 -9.10
C MET A 16 15.25 -8.75 -9.32
N LEU A 17 14.53 -8.56 -10.42
CA LEU A 17 13.81 -7.32 -10.74
C LEU A 17 12.66 -7.03 -9.76
N THR A 18 11.94 -8.06 -9.31
CA THR A 18 10.90 -7.94 -8.28
C THR A 18 11.52 -7.50 -6.94
N ARG A 19 12.63 -8.11 -6.54
CA ARG A 19 13.36 -7.71 -5.32
C ARG A 19 13.92 -6.30 -5.44
N ASP A 20 14.37 -5.89 -6.61
CA ASP A 20 14.86 -4.53 -6.88
C ASP A 20 13.72 -3.49 -6.81
N LYS A 21 12.54 -3.81 -7.38
CA LYS A 21 11.35 -2.93 -7.30
C LYS A 21 10.72 -2.88 -5.91
N LEU A 22 10.73 -3.98 -5.16
CA LEU A 22 10.20 -4.03 -3.79
C LEU A 22 11.21 -3.54 -2.75
N GLY A 23 12.51 -3.64 -3.05
CA GLY A 23 13.61 -3.22 -2.18
C GLY A 23 14.10 -1.80 -2.45
N GLY A 24 13.85 -1.26 -3.65
CA GLY A 24 14.10 0.14 -3.96
C GLY A 24 13.10 1.02 -3.23
N GLU A 25 13.61 2.01 -2.50
CA GLU A 25 12.84 2.89 -1.61
C GLU A 25 11.60 3.52 -2.26
N GLY A 26 11.56 3.65 -3.60
CA GLY A 26 10.52 4.36 -4.34
C GLY A 26 9.12 3.73 -4.33
N PHE A 27 8.98 2.42 -4.58
CA PHE A 27 7.64 1.81 -4.67
C PHE A 27 6.97 1.64 -3.30
N PRO A 28 7.64 1.10 -2.26
CA PRO A 28 7.06 1.04 -0.93
C PRO A 28 6.75 2.43 -0.37
N ALA A 29 7.59 3.44 -0.62
CA ALA A 29 7.32 4.81 -0.18
C ALA A 29 6.12 5.43 -0.90
N ALA A 30 5.98 5.22 -2.22
CA ALA A 30 4.81 5.69 -2.97
C ALA A 30 3.52 5.04 -2.45
N LEU A 31 3.53 3.71 -2.28
CA LEU A 31 2.40 2.96 -1.73
C LEU A 31 2.06 3.44 -0.31
N LYS A 32 3.08 3.70 0.52
CA LYS A 32 2.91 4.25 1.87
C LYS A 32 2.19 5.58 1.85
N ARG A 33 2.59 6.47 0.95
CA ARG A 33 2.01 7.80 0.81
C ARG A 33 0.55 7.74 0.33
N ASP A 34 0.26 6.87 -0.63
CA ASP A 34 -1.09 6.70 -1.16
C ASP A 34 -2.02 6.10 -0.11
N CYS A 35 -1.57 5.06 0.60
CA CYS A 35 -2.33 4.49 1.72
C CYS A 35 -2.55 5.50 2.84
N ALA A 36 -1.54 6.30 3.21
CA ALA A 36 -1.67 7.33 4.23
C ALA A 36 -2.70 8.38 3.83
N ARG A 37 -2.72 8.80 2.57
CA ARG A 37 -3.70 9.75 2.04
C ARG A 37 -5.12 9.18 2.13
N ILE A 38 -5.35 7.99 1.57
CA ILE A 38 -6.67 7.36 1.56
C ILE A 38 -7.17 7.12 2.98
N LEU A 39 -6.34 6.55 3.86
CA LEU A 39 -6.74 6.32 5.25
C LEU A 39 -6.97 7.64 6.01
N GLY A 40 -6.22 8.68 5.69
CA GLY A 40 -6.36 10.03 6.26
C GLY A 40 -7.64 10.77 5.83
N ASP A 41 -8.26 10.36 4.73
CA ASP A 41 -9.57 10.88 4.31
C ASP A 41 -10.69 10.39 5.24
N TYR A 42 -10.54 9.18 5.80
CA TYR A 42 -11.56 8.55 6.66
C TYR A 42 -11.22 8.59 8.16
N PHE A 43 -9.94 8.69 8.52
CA PHE A 43 -9.49 8.60 9.90
C PHE A 43 -8.46 9.68 10.23
N ALA A 44 -8.48 10.15 11.48
CA ALA A 44 -7.38 10.93 12.03
C ALA A 44 -6.24 9.98 12.43
N LEU A 45 -5.27 9.78 11.54
CA LEU A 45 -4.15 8.88 11.75
C LEU A 45 -3.22 9.40 12.86
N ALA A 46 -2.79 8.50 13.73
CA ALA A 46 -1.83 8.76 14.82
C ALA A 46 -0.39 8.94 14.30
N GLY A 47 -0.12 8.50 13.07
CA GLY A 47 1.19 8.54 12.43
C GLY A 47 1.14 7.93 11.03
N GLU A 48 2.32 7.77 10.41
CA GLU A 48 2.40 7.14 9.10
C GLU A 48 2.07 5.64 9.17
N PRO A 49 1.29 5.10 8.21
CA PRO A 49 1.02 3.66 8.13
C PRO A 49 2.30 2.85 7.91
N GLU A 50 2.41 1.71 8.58
CA GLU A 50 3.43 0.70 8.29
C GLU A 50 2.96 -0.19 7.14
N ILE A 51 3.84 -0.43 6.16
CA ILE A 51 3.55 -1.31 5.03
C ILE A 51 4.62 -2.39 4.94
N ALA A 52 4.16 -3.64 4.92
CA ALA A 52 4.99 -4.80 4.67
C ALA A 52 4.49 -5.52 3.40
N VAL A 53 5.42 -5.84 2.51
CA VAL A 53 5.14 -6.62 1.31
C VAL A 53 6.03 -7.85 1.30
N SER A 54 5.44 -9.03 1.28
CA SER A 54 6.14 -10.30 1.16
C SER A 54 5.70 -11.05 -0.08
N GLN A 55 6.65 -11.68 -0.77
CA GLN A 55 6.33 -12.55 -1.90
C GLN A 55 6.00 -13.96 -1.40
N ARG A 56 4.91 -14.52 -1.89
CA ARG A 56 4.47 -15.89 -1.61
C ARG A 56 5.20 -16.90 -2.50
N GLU A 57 5.19 -18.16 -2.09
CA GLU A 57 5.82 -19.26 -2.83
C GLU A 57 5.22 -19.49 -4.22
N ASP A 58 3.93 -19.17 -4.41
CA ASP A 58 3.22 -19.22 -5.69
C ASP A 58 3.52 -18.04 -6.63
N GLY A 59 4.40 -17.11 -6.21
CA GLY A 59 4.73 -15.90 -6.96
C GLY A 59 3.72 -14.75 -6.77
N GLY A 60 2.69 -14.95 -5.94
CA GLY A 60 1.81 -13.88 -5.46
C GLY A 60 2.49 -12.99 -4.41
N TYR A 61 1.76 -11.98 -3.92
CA TYR A 61 2.25 -11.08 -2.88
C TYR A 61 1.22 -10.97 -1.75
N ASP A 62 1.72 -11.01 -0.52
CA ASP A 62 0.96 -10.59 0.65
C ASP A 62 1.36 -9.16 0.99
N ILE A 63 0.36 -8.31 1.18
CA ILE A 63 0.52 -6.90 1.52
C ILE A 63 -0.20 -6.67 2.84
N THR A 64 0.54 -6.25 3.86
CA THR A 64 -0.01 -5.87 5.16
C THR A 64 0.14 -4.38 5.34
N VAL A 65 -0.98 -3.70 5.59
CA VAL A 65 -1.03 -2.27 5.94
C VAL A 65 -1.50 -2.14 7.38
N ARG A 66 -0.69 -1.54 8.23
CA ARG A 66 -1.02 -1.29 9.64
C ARG A 66 -1.02 0.20 9.89
N ALA A 67 -2.14 0.72 10.38
CA ALA A 67 -2.27 2.11 10.78
C ALA A 67 -2.96 2.20 12.14
N GLN A 68 -2.61 3.21 12.92
CA GLN A 68 -3.32 3.58 14.13
C GLN A 68 -4.05 4.89 13.90
N ALA A 69 -5.28 4.99 14.40
CA ALA A 69 -6.10 6.18 14.28
C ALA A 69 -6.73 6.51 15.64
N HIS A 70 -6.92 7.81 15.88
CA HIS A 70 -7.55 8.30 17.10
C HIS A 70 -9.04 8.56 16.92
N GLU A 71 -9.46 8.90 15.70
CA GLU A 71 -10.84 9.30 15.40
C GLU A 71 -11.25 8.87 14.00
N ILE A 72 -12.54 8.60 13.82
CA ILE A 72 -13.15 8.51 12.50
C ILE A 72 -13.47 9.94 12.06
N ARG A 73 -12.92 10.37 10.93
CA ARG A 73 -13.31 11.62 10.30
C ARG A 73 -14.70 11.39 9.72
N ARG A 74 -15.73 11.70 10.53
CA ARG A 74 -17.12 11.72 10.08
C ARG A 74 -17.15 12.38 8.71
N PHE A 75 -17.74 11.70 7.73
CA PHE A 75 -18.04 12.27 6.43
C PHE A 75 -18.62 13.67 6.66
N ARG A 76 -17.84 14.72 6.32
CA ARG A 76 -18.20 16.14 6.54
C ARG A 76 -19.43 16.58 5.73
N THR A 77 -20.24 15.65 5.24
CA THR A 77 -21.57 15.87 4.67
C THR A 77 -22.65 16.02 5.75
N THR A 78 -22.33 15.83 7.03
CA THR A 78 -23.28 15.94 8.15
C THR A 78 -23.02 17.11 9.10
N GLU A 79 -21.94 17.89 8.90
CA GLU A 79 -21.66 19.08 9.72
C GLU A 79 -22.45 20.33 9.27
N ASP A 80 -22.96 20.36 8.03
CA ASP A 80 -23.78 21.46 7.47
C ASP A 80 -25.29 21.22 7.53
N LEU A 81 -25.77 20.22 8.29
CA LEU A 81 -27.21 20.07 8.51
C LEU A 81 -27.61 20.94 9.71
N PRO A 82 -28.44 21.99 9.53
CA PRO A 82 -28.95 22.75 10.66
C PRO A 82 -29.69 21.80 11.60
N MET A 83 -29.37 21.87 12.89
CA MET A 83 -30.12 21.13 13.91
C MET A 83 -31.59 21.55 13.83
N PRO A 84 -32.55 20.61 13.79
CA PRO A 84 -33.96 20.98 13.92
C PRO A 84 -34.15 21.65 15.29
N GLU A 85 -34.63 22.88 15.29
CA GLU A 85 -35.06 23.57 16.51
C GLU A 85 -36.20 22.76 17.14
N ILE A 86 -36.04 22.40 18.41
CA ILE A 86 -37.06 21.72 19.24
C ILE A 86 -37.89 22.78 19.95
#